data_AF-A0A951LS98-F1
#
_entry.id   AF-A0A951LS98-F1
#
_cell.length_a   1.000
_cell.length_b   1.000
_cell.length_c   1.000
_cell.angle_alpha   90.00
_cell.angle_beta   90.00
_cell.angle_gamma   90.00
#
_symmetry.space_group_name_H-M   'P 1'
#
loop_
_entity.id
_entity.type
_entity.pdbx_description
1 polymer ?
#
loop_
_entity_poly.entity_id
_entity_poly.type
_entity_poly.pdbx_seq_one_letter_code
_entity_poly.pdbx_strand_id
1 'polypeptide(L)'
;MRKLISITFMLLCSCAVGLAQKAKEPYGIDRYLNIRSSSTPALSPDGKRVAFLTNITGTPQVWMIGSHGGWPEQMTFYEDRVDFVTWSPDGAGLLFGKARGGDENAQLYWMSPDGAQIKALTADPKVRHNFGGWSHDGKWISYASNKRDRNFFDVYVMEVATGREELVYQQDGSNDAVAWSFDNKKLIVSHDNEQLSLDNDLYLVDLTTKQATHLTPHEGAAQFGSVRFSPDGHSIFFGTNDKREFYSLAQMDLQSKRVDIIDNTEWDLESIEMSPDGGLLAYTINRDGFSELFIRRLDTDGKPLITAIGAKEAPVKLPAKGLVSGLEFSRDMTGEGARDGNVLAFTFNSSRNPSDVWIYDLKSRQLQQVTHSSLAGIPRSSFVEPELIRYKTFDGREIPAWYYKPNGPGQSVGLKPGQTVNLSVNLDQLLTAAQAREAAKYFTTEMTLKDEGLPVIINVHGGPEGQAQPSFSSIFQYFVSRGYAILAPNVRGSTGYGK
;
A
#
# COMPACT_ATOMS: atom_id res chain seq x y z
N MET A 1 -9.46 19.85 85.19
CA MET A 1 -8.67 20.96 84.61
C MET A 1 -7.32 20.41 84.15
N ARG A 2 -6.93 20.79 82.93
CA ARG A 2 -5.62 20.61 82.25
C ARG A 2 -5.30 19.23 81.61
N LYS A 3 -5.45 19.26 80.28
CA LYS A 3 -4.93 18.33 79.27
C LYS A 3 -3.40 18.29 79.30
N LEU A 4 -2.81 17.09 79.25
CA LEU A 4 -1.48 16.86 78.65
C LEU A 4 -1.66 15.76 77.60
N ILE A 5 -1.53 16.12 76.32
CA ILE A 5 -1.40 15.16 75.22
C ILE A 5 0.11 15.02 75.02
N SER A 6 0.66 13.86 75.37
CA SER A 6 2.01 13.45 74.97
C SER A 6 1.97 12.97 73.52
N ILE A 7 2.70 13.65 72.64
CA ILE A 7 2.97 13.20 71.27
C ILE A 7 4.21 12.32 71.34
N THR A 8 4.01 11.00 71.27
CA THR A 8 5.09 10.02 71.09
C THR A 8 5.39 9.92 69.59
N PHE A 9 6.53 10.44 69.16
CA PHE A 9 7.02 10.30 67.80
C PHE A 9 7.64 8.90 67.63
N MET A 10 6.89 7.96 67.08
CA MET A 10 7.37 6.62 66.76
C MET A 10 8.02 6.67 65.37
N LEU A 11 9.35 6.67 65.33
CA LEU A 11 10.14 6.61 64.11
C LEU A 11 10.04 5.19 63.51
N LEU A 12 9.04 4.97 62.66
CA LEU A 12 8.92 3.76 61.84
C LEU A 12 9.93 3.87 60.70
N CYS A 13 11.08 3.19 60.87
CA CYS A 13 12.05 2.98 59.82
C CYS A 13 11.48 1.93 58.84
N SER A 14 10.70 2.37 57.85
CA SER A 14 10.27 1.52 56.75
C SER A 14 11.43 1.33 55.77
N CYS A 15 12.14 0.21 55.89
CA CYS A 15 12.96 -0.31 54.81
C CYS A 15 12.02 -0.73 53.66
N ALA A 16 11.67 0.21 52.79
CA ALA A 16 11.09 -0.10 51.50
C ALA A 16 12.19 -0.71 50.63
N VAL A 17 12.26 -2.04 50.60
CA VAL A 17 13.00 -2.75 49.54
C VAL A 17 12.23 -2.49 48.24
N GLY A 18 12.59 -1.40 47.56
CA GLY A 18 12.16 -1.17 46.19
C GLY A 18 12.75 -2.29 45.33
N LEU A 19 11.91 -3.24 44.95
CA LEU A 19 12.19 -4.10 43.80
C LEU A 19 12.25 -3.15 42.59
N ALA A 20 13.45 -2.68 42.27
CA ALA A 20 13.72 -2.06 40.99
C ALA A 20 13.29 -3.06 39.92
N GLN A 21 12.17 -2.78 39.25
CA GLN A 21 11.66 -3.58 38.17
C GLN A 21 12.75 -3.53 37.09
N LYS A 22 13.53 -4.60 36.97
CA LYS A 22 14.61 -4.71 35.98
C LYS A 22 14.00 -4.34 34.64
N ALA A 23 14.50 -3.26 34.02
CA ALA A 23 13.99 -2.82 32.73
C ALA A 23 13.97 -4.03 31.79
N LYS A 24 12.79 -4.36 31.25
CA LYS A 24 12.62 -5.54 30.40
C LYS A 24 13.62 -5.41 29.26
N GLU A 25 14.45 -6.43 29.06
CA GLU A 25 15.45 -6.36 27.99
C GLU A 25 14.73 -6.12 26.65
N PRO A 26 15.25 -5.20 25.81
CA PRO A 26 14.64 -4.88 24.52
C PRO A 26 14.63 -6.11 23.61
N TYR A 27 13.53 -6.33 22.90
CA TYR A 27 13.36 -7.47 21.99
C TYR A 27 14.46 -7.51 20.91
N GLY A 28 14.96 -8.71 20.60
CA GLY A 28 15.93 -8.92 19.52
C GLY A 28 15.39 -8.52 18.14
N ILE A 29 16.28 -8.20 17.20
CA ILE A 29 15.90 -7.79 15.84
C ILE A 29 15.13 -8.90 15.11
N ASP A 30 15.44 -10.16 15.41
CA ASP A 30 14.74 -11.35 14.91
C ASP A 30 13.22 -11.26 15.16
N ARG A 31 12.78 -10.74 16.30
CA ARG A 31 11.35 -10.57 16.61
C ARG A 31 10.71 -9.52 15.72
N TYR A 32 11.39 -8.39 15.48
CA TYR A 32 10.90 -7.35 14.58
C TYR A 32 10.82 -7.85 13.13
N LEU A 33 11.81 -8.61 12.67
CA LEU A 33 11.83 -9.24 11.35
C LEU A 33 10.77 -10.35 11.18
N ASN A 34 10.22 -10.86 12.29
CA ASN A 34 9.14 -11.85 12.30
C ASN A 34 7.74 -11.22 12.44
N ILE A 35 7.62 -9.89 12.46
CA ILE A 35 6.32 -9.22 12.38
C ILE A 35 5.72 -9.49 11.00
N ARG A 36 4.45 -9.92 10.99
CA ARG A 36 3.74 -10.34 9.79
C ARG A 36 2.83 -9.24 9.28
N SER A 37 2.34 -9.44 8.07
CA SER A 37 1.41 -8.54 7.39
C SER A 37 0.40 -9.32 6.56
N SER A 38 -0.76 -8.71 6.36
CA SER A 38 -1.83 -9.18 5.49
C SER A 38 -2.27 -8.04 4.57
N SER A 39 -2.52 -8.33 3.29
CA SER A 39 -2.84 -7.33 2.27
C SER A 39 -3.67 -7.90 1.12
N THR A 40 -4.03 -7.05 0.17
CA THR A 40 -4.69 -7.42 -1.10
C THR A 40 -5.98 -8.21 -0.85
N PRO A 41 -6.97 -7.60 -0.18
CA PRO A 41 -8.27 -8.25 -0.04
C PRO A 41 -8.88 -8.48 -1.42
N ALA A 42 -9.51 -9.64 -1.54
CA ALA A 42 -10.30 -10.10 -2.66
C ALA A 42 -11.60 -10.68 -2.07
N LEU A 43 -12.70 -9.93 -2.13
CA LEU A 43 -14.02 -10.34 -1.64
C LEU A 43 -14.63 -11.39 -2.58
N SER A 44 -15.16 -12.46 -1.99
CA SER A 44 -16.01 -13.37 -2.76
C SER A 44 -17.23 -12.61 -3.28
N PRO A 45 -17.82 -12.99 -4.44
CA PRO A 45 -18.93 -12.22 -5.00
C PRO A 45 -20.14 -12.08 -4.07
N ASP A 46 -20.36 -13.07 -3.19
CA ASP A 46 -21.40 -13.04 -2.16
C ASP A 46 -21.03 -12.24 -0.90
N GLY A 47 -19.83 -11.66 -0.83
CA GLY A 47 -19.33 -10.85 0.28
C GLY A 47 -19.02 -11.61 1.57
N LYS A 48 -19.11 -12.95 1.58
CA LYS A 48 -18.99 -13.76 2.82
C LYS A 48 -17.56 -14.14 3.17
N ARG A 49 -16.67 -14.16 2.18
CA ARG A 49 -15.27 -14.56 2.35
C ARG A 49 -14.34 -13.50 1.76
N VAL A 50 -13.14 -13.45 2.30
CA VAL A 50 -12.05 -12.62 1.80
C VAL A 50 -10.87 -13.53 1.52
N ALA A 51 -10.46 -13.60 0.26
CA ALA A 51 -9.12 -14.06 -0.09
C ALA A 51 -8.14 -12.90 0.13
N PHE A 52 -6.95 -13.20 0.63
CA PHE A 52 -5.95 -12.18 0.92
C PHE A 52 -4.55 -12.78 0.87
N LEU A 53 -3.54 -11.92 0.81
CA LEU A 53 -2.15 -12.34 0.90
C LEU A 53 -1.62 -12.14 2.31
N THR A 54 -0.97 -13.14 2.89
CA THR A 54 -0.20 -12.98 4.14
C THR A 54 1.10 -13.77 4.11
N ASN A 55 2.13 -13.21 4.75
CA ASN A 55 3.44 -13.82 4.91
C ASN A 55 3.60 -14.58 6.24
N ILE A 56 2.50 -14.98 6.88
CA ILE A 56 2.50 -15.67 8.18
C ILE A 56 3.35 -16.95 8.19
N THR A 57 3.47 -17.62 7.04
CA THR A 57 4.30 -18.83 6.82
C THR A 57 5.69 -18.54 6.22
N GLY A 58 6.08 -17.28 6.07
CA GLY A 58 7.41 -16.87 5.59
C GLY A 58 7.34 -15.92 4.41
N THR A 59 6.65 -16.32 3.34
CA THR A 59 6.45 -15.55 2.11
C THR A 59 4.95 -15.31 1.88
N PRO A 60 4.51 -14.22 1.24
CA PRO A 60 3.11 -14.01 0.89
C PRO A 60 2.52 -15.19 0.11
N GLN A 61 1.46 -15.80 0.65
CA GLN A 61 0.65 -16.82 -0.02
C GLN A 61 -0.82 -16.39 0.01
N VAL A 62 -1.67 -17.01 -0.80
CA VAL A 62 -3.13 -16.84 -0.74
C VAL A 62 -3.68 -17.57 0.49
N TRP A 63 -4.48 -16.85 1.27
CA TRP A 63 -5.26 -17.35 2.40
C TRP A 63 -6.72 -16.91 2.26
N MET A 64 -7.62 -17.61 2.94
CA MET A 64 -9.05 -17.34 2.97
C MET A 64 -9.52 -17.12 4.41
N ILE A 65 -10.41 -16.15 4.62
CA ILE A 65 -11.06 -15.89 5.92
C ILE A 65 -12.52 -15.50 5.70
N GLY A 66 -13.37 -15.66 6.71
CA GLY A 66 -14.70 -15.06 6.69
C GLY A 66 -14.62 -13.54 6.70
N SER A 67 -15.56 -12.85 6.05
CA SER A 67 -15.61 -11.38 6.05
C SER A 67 -15.81 -10.78 7.44
N HIS A 68 -16.35 -11.55 8.38
CA HIS A 68 -16.50 -11.15 9.78
C HIS A 68 -15.29 -11.56 10.65
N GLY A 69 -14.20 -12.01 10.04
CA GLY A 69 -13.00 -12.53 10.72
C GLY A 69 -13.09 -14.03 10.98
N GLY A 70 -12.26 -14.51 11.91
CA GLY A 70 -12.14 -15.93 12.25
C GLY A 70 -10.73 -16.47 12.06
N TRP A 71 -10.60 -17.80 12.01
CA TRP A 71 -9.34 -18.46 11.71
C TRP A 71 -9.15 -18.58 10.19
N PRO A 72 -8.03 -18.13 9.62
CA PRO A 72 -7.81 -18.19 8.18
C PRO A 72 -7.30 -19.57 7.73
N GLU A 73 -7.60 -19.93 6.50
CA GLU A 73 -7.16 -21.16 5.83
C GLU A 73 -6.15 -20.83 4.72
N GLN A 74 -5.05 -21.58 4.65
CA GLN A 74 -4.04 -21.39 3.61
C GLN A 74 -4.48 -22.08 2.31
N MET A 75 -4.44 -21.35 1.20
CA MET A 75 -4.90 -21.85 -0.11
C MET A 75 -3.75 -22.23 -1.05
N THR A 76 -2.55 -21.68 -0.82
CA THR A 76 -1.36 -21.91 -1.67
C THR A 76 -0.11 -22.13 -0.83
N PHE A 77 0.85 -22.90 -1.34
CA PHE A 77 1.99 -23.45 -0.57
C PHE A 77 3.32 -23.35 -1.34
N TYR A 78 3.56 -22.24 -2.04
CA TYR A 78 4.76 -22.03 -2.85
C TYR A 78 5.95 -21.53 -2.02
N GLU A 79 7.17 -21.83 -2.48
CA GLU A 79 8.41 -21.26 -1.93
C GLU A 79 8.54 -19.77 -2.27
N ASP A 80 8.18 -19.40 -3.50
CA ASP A 80 8.13 -18.03 -3.98
C ASP A 80 6.85 -17.33 -3.55
N ARG A 81 6.89 -15.99 -3.48
CA ARG A 81 5.72 -15.19 -3.13
C ARG A 81 4.63 -15.25 -4.20
N VAL A 82 3.39 -15.18 -3.76
CA VAL A 82 2.25 -14.77 -4.58
C VAL A 82 2.17 -13.24 -4.55
N ASP A 83 2.00 -12.63 -5.72
CA ASP A 83 2.07 -11.17 -5.91
C ASP A 83 0.69 -10.51 -5.78
N PHE A 84 -0.37 -11.17 -6.25
CA PHE A 84 -1.75 -10.69 -6.13
C PHE A 84 -2.74 -11.86 -6.15
N VAL A 85 -3.97 -11.62 -5.69
CA VAL A 85 -5.12 -12.52 -5.82
C VAL A 85 -6.38 -11.71 -6.08
N THR A 86 -7.31 -12.24 -6.87
CA THR A 86 -8.63 -11.64 -7.13
C THR A 86 -9.67 -12.73 -7.40
N TRP A 87 -10.93 -12.49 -7.01
CA TRP A 87 -12.04 -13.39 -7.36
C TRP A 87 -12.55 -13.13 -8.78
N SER A 88 -12.88 -14.22 -9.47
CA SER A 88 -13.70 -14.10 -10.67
C SER A 88 -15.07 -13.47 -10.31
N PRO A 89 -15.61 -12.57 -11.14
CA PRO A 89 -16.93 -11.96 -10.96
C PRO A 89 -18.08 -12.93 -10.69
N ASP A 90 -18.04 -14.11 -11.32
CA ASP A 90 -19.04 -15.16 -11.17
C ASP A 90 -18.81 -16.08 -9.93
N GLY A 91 -17.68 -15.93 -9.24
CA GLY A 91 -17.33 -16.73 -8.06
C GLY A 91 -16.88 -18.16 -8.38
N ALA A 92 -16.73 -18.50 -9.66
CA ALA A 92 -16.29 -19.81 -10.10
C ALA A 92 -14.86 -20.14 -9.66
N GLY A 93 -14.01 -19.13 -9.41
CA GLY A 93 -12.66 -19.32 -8.89
C GLY A 93 -11.93 -18.02 -8.56
N LEU A 94 -10.63 -18.15 -8.36
CA LEU A 94 -9.71 -17.04 -8.09
C LEU A 94 -8.59 -17.04 -9.12
N LEU A 95 -8.09 -15.86 -9.46
CA LEU A 95 -6.84 -15.71 -10.21
C LEU A 95 -5.77 -15.13 -9.29
N PHE A 96 -4.58 -15.70 -9.37
CA PHE A 96 -3.40 -15.19 -8.68
C PHE A 96 -2.19 -15.19 -9.62
N GLY A 97 -1.22 -14.34 -9.30
CA GLY A 97 0.04 -14.26 -10.04
C GLY A 97 1.24 -14.54 -9.15
N LYS A 98 2.26 -15.16 -9.73
CA LYS A 98 3.58 -15.30 -9.09
C LYS A 98 4.72 -15.32 -10.10
N ALA A 99 5.84 -14.72 -9.74
CA ALA A 99 7.13 -14.86 -10.42
C ALA A 99 7.93 -16.08 -9.87
N ARG A 100 9.09 -16.37 -10.44
CA ARG A 100 10.01 -17.41 -9.95
C ARG A 100 11.29 -16.78 -9.44
N GLY A 101 11.68 -17.06 -8.19
CA GLY A 101 12.94 -16.58 -7.63
C GLY A 101 13.12 -15.06 -7.69
N GLY A 102 12.02 -14.29 -7.72
CA GLY A 102 12.04 -12.84 -7.83
C GLY A 102 12.44 -12.29 -9.20
N ASP A 103 12.33 -13.07 -10.28
CA ASP A 103 12.67 -12.62 -11.64
C ASP A 103 11.65 -11.64 -12.27
N GLU A 104 10.56 -11.35 -11.56
CA GLU A 104 9.44 -10.50 -11.97
C GLU A 104 8.70 -10.97 -13.25
N ASN A 105 9.00 -12.16 -13.77
CA ASN A 105 8.29 -12.75 -14.91
C ASN A 105 7.01 -13.44 -14.43
N ALA A 106 6.08 -12.64 -13.93
CA ALA A 106 4.83 -13.12 -13.35
C ALA A 106 4.08 -14.02 -14.36
N GLN A 107 3.67 -15.20 -13.87
CA GLN A 107 2.75 -16.10 -14.56
C GLN A 107 1.39 -16.05 -13.88
N LEU A 108 0.34 -16.30 -14.65
CA LEU A 108 -1.06 -16.22 -14.21
C LEU A 108 -1.61 -17.63 -13.94
N TYR A 109 -2.31 -17.78 -12.83
CA TYR A 109 -2.89 -19.04 -12.39
C TYR A 109 -4.33 -18.85 -11.98
N TRP A 110 -5.18 -19.81 -12.34
CA TRP A 110 -6.54 -19.93 -11.82
C TRP A 110 -6.58 -20.99 -10.72
N MET A 111 -7.42 -20.79 -9.72
CA MET A 111 -7.64 -21.70 -8.60
C MET A 111 -9.12 -21.85 -8.31
N SER A 112 -9.57 -23.06 -7.97
CA SER A 112 -10.94 -23.30 -7.48
C SER A 112 -11.19 -22.61 -6.13
N PRO A 113 -12.43 -22.25 -5.77
CA PRO A 113 -12.75 -21.53 -4.53
C PRO A 113 -12.35 -22.23 -3.23
N ASP A 114 -12.10 -23.54 -3.28
CA ASP A 114 -11.65 -24.40 -2.19
C ASP A 114 -10.15 -24.72 -2.26
N GLY A 115 -9.42 -24.20 -3.26
CA GLY A 115 -7.99 -24.44 -3.45
C GLY A 115 -7.63 -25.84 -3.97
N ALA A 116 -8.61 -26.71 -4.22
CA ALA A 116 -8.35 -28.10 -4.61
C ALA A 116 -7.78 -28.24 -6.03
N GLN A 117 -8.06 -27.28 -6.91
CA GLN A 117 -7.59 -27.28 -8.30
C GLN A 117 -6.86 -25.99 -8.59
N ILE A 118 -5.66 -26.10 -9.17
CA ILE A 118 -4.88 -24.98 -9.68
C ILE A 118 -4.52 -25.27 -11.14
N LYS A 119 -4.80 -24.31 -12.02
CA LYS A 119 -4.50 -24.36 -13.46
C LYS A 119 -3.60 -23.19 -13.81
N ALA A 120 -2.44 -23.45 -14.41
CA ALA A 120 -1.65 -22.40 -15.04
C ALA A 120 -2.40 -21.87 -16.27
N LEU A 121 -2.60 -20.56 -16.35
CA LEU A 121 -3.16 -19.87 -17.51
C LEU A 121 -2.04 -19.42 -18.46
N THR A 122 -0.88 -19.06 -17.91
CA THR A 122 0.35 -18.80 -18.65
C THR A 122 1.51 -19.60 -18.05
N ALA A 123 2.52 -19.95 -18.86
CA ALA A 123 3.58 -20.88 -18.44
C ALA A 123 4.94 -20.66 -19.12
N ASP A 124 5.18 -19.50 -19.74
CA ASP A 124 6.49 -19.19 -20.32
C ASP A 124 7.35 -18.41 -19.31
N PRO A 125 8.38 -19.02 -18.72
CA PRO A 125 9.18 -18.39 -17.67
C PRO A 125 10.07 -17.22 -18.17
N LYS A 126 10.16 -17.00 -19.48
CA LYS A 126 10.92 -15.87 -20.05
C LYS A 126 10.04 -14.65 -20.32
N VAL A 127 8.73 -14.82 -20.17
CA VAL A 127 7.72 -13.83 -20.51
C VAL A 127 7.10 -13.32 -19.22
N ARG A 128 6.94 -12.02 -19.14
CA ARG A 128 6.20 -11.35 -18.07
C ARG A 128 4.74 -11.14 -18.50
N HIS A 129 3.83 -11.27 -17.54
CA HIS A 129 2.41 -10.99 -17.73
C HIS A 129 1.94 -10.02 -16.65
N ASN A 130 1.44 -8.85 -17.05
CA ASN A 130 0.83 -7.88 -16.14
C ASN A 130 -0.69 -8.07 -16.20
N PHE A 131 -1.31 -8.53 -15.10
CA PHE A 131 -2.76 -8.75 -15.07
C PHE A 131 -3.52 -7.41 -15.19
N GLY A 132 -4.47 -7.35 -16.12
CA GLY A 132 -5.25 -6.14 -16.45
C GLY A 132 -6.71 -6.17 -16.00
N GLY A 133 -7.15 -7.24 -15.35
CA GLY A 133 -8.50 -7.35 -14.78
C GLY A 133 -9.37 -8.44 -15.43
N TRP A 134 -10.52 -8.67 -14.81
CA TRP A 134 -11.56 -9.58 -15.29
C TRP A 134 -12.58 -8.82 -16.16
N SER A 135 -13.13 -9.50 -17.17
CA SER A 135 -14.42 -9.10 -17.74
C SER A 135 -15.50 -9.23 -16.68
N HIS A 136 -16.51 -8.36 -16.70
CA HIS A 136 -17.60 -8.33 -15.72
C HIS A 136 -18.45 -9.62 -15.71
N ASP A 137 -18.44 -10.41 -16.79
CA ASP A 137 -19.11 -11.70 -16.85
C ASP A 137 -18.26 -12.87 -16.31
N GLY A 138 -17.02 -12.61 -15.89
CA GLY A 138 -16.09 -13.58 -15.29
C GLY A 138 -15.48 -14.59 -16.26
N LYS A 139 -15.76 -14.51 -17.56
CA LYS A 139 -15.27 -15.49 -18.54
C LYS A 139 -13.88 -15.18 -19.08
N TRP A 140 -13.52 -13.90 -19.08
CA TRP A 140 -12.31 -13.39 -19.70
C TRP A 140 -11.44 -12.65 -18.70
N ILE A 141 -10.15 -12.66 -18.99
CA ILE A 141 -9.16 -11.79 -18.35
C ILE A 141 -8.48 -10.95 -19.41
N SER A 142 -8.10 -9.72 -19.08
CA SER A 142 -7.12 -8.94 -19.83
C SER A 142 -5.77 -9.01 -19.14
N TYR A 143 -4.69 -8.92 -19.91
CA TYR A 143 -3.34 -8.77 -19.38
C TYR A 143 -2.41 -8.22 -20.46
N ALA A 144 -1.31 -7.61 -20.06
CA ALA A 144 -0.23 -7.24 -20.95
C ALA A 144 0.89 -8.28 -20.93
N SER A 145 1.57 -8.48 -22.06
CA SER A 145 2.66 -9.46 -22.16
C SER A 145 3.75 -9.01 -23.12
N ASN A 146 5.00 -9.28 -22.73
CA ASN A 146 6.19 -9.03 -23.54
C ASN A 146 6.63 -10.23 -24.39
N LYS A 147 5.69 -11.12 -24.74
CA LYS A 147 5.98 -12.32 -25.53
C LYS A 147 6.33 -12.05 -26.99
N ARG A 148 5.86 -10.93 -27.57
CA ARG A 148 6.21 -10.53 -28.95
C ARG A 148 7.66 -10.05 -29.00
N ASP A 149 7.99 -9.11 -28.13
CA ASP A 149 9.32 -8.54 -27.96
C ASP A 149 9.55 -8.27 -26.48
N ARG A 150 10.72 -8.63 -25.97
CA ARG A 150 11.01 -8.56 -24.54
C ARG A 150 10.99 -7.12 -23.99
N ASN A 151 11.08 -6.11 -24.86
CA ASN A 151 11.04 -4.69 -24.51
C ASN A 151 9.64 -4.08 -24.57
N PHE A 152 8.67 -4.72 -25.24
CA PHE A 152 7.35 -4.15 -25.50
C PHE A 152 6.26 -5.01 -24.90
N PHE A 153 5.26 -4.37 -24.28
CA PHE A 153 4.11 -5.06 -23.71
C PHE A 153 2.91 -4.86 -24.62
N ASP A 154 2.37 -5.93 -25.20
CA ASP A 154 1.12 -5.87 -25.94
C ASP A 154 -0.03 -6.35 -25.06
N VAL A 155 -1.26 -5.91 -25.34
CA VAL A 155 -2.44 -6.27 -24.55
C VAL A 155 -3.20 -7.42 -25.20
N TYR A 156 -3.53 -8.41 -24.37
CA TYR A 156 -4.27 -9.62 -24.74
C TYR A 156 -5.52 -9.77 -23.89
N VAL A 157 -6.50 -10.52 -24.41
CA VAL A 157 -7.59 -11.10 -23.61
C VAL A 157 -7.55 -12.62 -23.71
N MET A 158 -7.89 -13.32 -22.63
CA MET A 158 -7.93 -14.79 -22.58
C MET A 158 -9.23 -15.29 -21.95
N GLU A 159 -9.88 -16.25 -22.62
CA GLU A 159 -11.01 -17.00 -22.10
C GLU A 159 -10.48 -18.06 -21.12
N VAL A 160 -10.83 -17.94 -19.84
CA VAL A 160 -10.19 -18.72 -18.76
C VAL A 160 -10.47 -20.23 -18.88
N ALA A 161 -11.69 -20.58 -19.30
CA ALA A 161 -12.12 -21.97 -19.44
C ALA A 161 -11.27 -22.72 -20.48
N THR A 162 -11.11 -22.12 -21.66
CA THR A 162 -10.48 -22.75 -22.83
C THR A 162 -8.99 -22.44 -22.96
N GLY A 163 -8.52 -21.34 -22.37
CA GLY A 163 -7.20 -20.76 -22.62
C GLY A 163 -7.09 -20.07 -23.97
N ARG A 164 -8.21 -19.87 -24.68
CA ARG A 164 -8.23 -19.18 -25.97
C ARG A 164 -7.88 -17.71 -25.76
N GLU A 165 -6.88 -17.25 -26.49
CA GLU A 165 -6.30 -15.93 -26.31
C GLU A 165 -6.41 -15.10 -27.60
N GLU A 166 -6.59 -13.79 -27.46
CA GLU A 166 -6.62 -12.83 -28.55
C GLU A 166 -5.74 -11.63 -28.23
N LEU A 167 -4.90 -11.22 -29.19
CA LEU A 167 -4.25 -9.92 -29.18
C LEU A 167 -5.29 -8.83 -29.45
N VAL A 168 -5.33 -7.80 -28.60
CA VAL A 168 -6.33 -6.71 -28.72
C VAL A 168 -5.72 -5.33 -28.92
N TYR A 169 -4.47 -5.14 -28.51
CA TYR A 169 -3.74 -3.90 -28.75
C TYR A 169 -2.25 -4.20 -28.90
N GLN A 170 -1.63 -3.66 -29.96
CA GLN A 170 -0.21 -3.84 -30.24
C GLN A 170 0.39 -2.49 -30.63
N GLN A 171 1.36 -2.03 -29.84
CA GLN A 171 2.16 -0.85 -30.11
C GLN A 171 3.51 -1.04 -29.41
N ASP A 172 4.59 -0.59 -30.03
CA ASP A 172 5.90 -0.58 -29.38
C ASP A 172 5.85 0.36 -28.17
N GLY A 173 6.38 -0.10 -27.04
CA GLY A 173 6.32 0.58 -25.74
C GLY A 173 5.71 -0.30 -24.65
N SER A 174 5.48 0.29 -23.48
CA SER A 174 4.81 -0.34 -22.35
C SER A 174 3.31 -0.06 -22.42
N ASN A 175 2.49 -1.10 -22.53
CA ASN A 175 1.03 -0.97 -22.57
C ASN A 175 0.39 -1.88 -21.53
N ASP A 176 -0.59 -1.37 -20.79
CA ASP A 176 -1.35 -2.14 -19.80
C ASP A 176 -2.86 -1.95 -19.99
N ALA A 177 -3.64 -3.03 -19.90
CA ALA A 177 -5.09 -2.92 -19.76
C ALA A 177 -5.44 -2.46 -18.35
N VAL A 178 -6.17 -1.35 -18.21
CA VAL A 178 -6.44 -0.71 -16.92
C VAL A 178 -7.91 -0.66 -16.53
N ALA A 179 -8.84 -0.86 -17.47
CA ALA A 179 -10.27 -0.93 -17.18
C ALA A 179 -11.08 -1.67 -18.25
N TRP A 180 -12.07 -2.47 -17.81
CA TRP A 180 -13.10 -3.10 -18.65
C TRP A 180 -14.40 -2.29 -18.62
N SER A 181 -15.02 -2.07 -19.79
CA SER A 181 -16.38 -1.55 -19.85
C SER A 181 -17.37 -2.58 -19.30
N PHE A 182 -18.45 -2.11 -18.66
CA PHE A 182 -19.47 -2.98 -18.04
C PHE A 182 -20.14 -3.96 -19.02
N ASP A 183 -20.22 -3.59 -20.29
CA ASP A 183 -20.77 -4.44 -21.36
C ASP A 183 -19.78 -5.45 -21.95
N ASN A 184 -18.54 -5.48 -21.45
CA ASN A 184 -17.45 -6.35 -21.88
C ASN A 184 -17.00 -6.17 -23.33
N LYS A 185 -17.24 -5.01 -23.95
CA LYS A 185 -16.88 -4.75 -25.35
C LYS A 185 -15.68 -3.84 -25.53
N LYS A 186 -15.23 -3.13 -24.50
CA LYS A 186 -14.15 -2.16 -24.60
C LYS A 186 -13.18 -2.27 -23.44
N LEU A 187 -11.94 -1.92 -23.72
CA LEU A 187 -10.87 -1.74 -22.73
C LEU A 187 -10.36 -0.31 -22.75
N ILE A 188 -9.95 0.19 -21.60
CA ILE A 188 -8.97 1.27 -21.53
C ILE A 188 -7.58 0.64 -21.45
N VAL A 189 -6.69 1.07 -22.33
CA VAL A 189 -5.26 0.74 -22.33
C VAL A 189 -4.49 1.99 -21.94
N SER A 190 -3.59 1.87 -20.98
CA SER A 190 -2.55 2.87 -20.69
C SER A 190 -1.33 2.57 -21.55
N HIS A 191 -0.74 3.61 -22.14
CA HIS A 191 0.52 3.56 -22.87
C HIS A 191 1.51 4.51 -22.22
N ASP A 192 2.65 4.01 -21.75
CA ASP A 192 3.69 4.87 -21.17
C ASP A 192 4.43 5.62 -22.27
N ASN A 193 4.55 6.94 -22.12
CA ASN A 193 5.29 7.76 -23.06
C ASN A 193 6.79 7.68 -22.75
N GLU A 194 7.62 7.51 -23.78
CA GLU A 194 9.06 7.25 -23.60
C GLU A 194 9.89 8.53 -23.46
N GLN A 195 9.33 9.70 -23.78
CA GLN A 195 10.08 10.96 -23.86
C GLN A 195 10.21 11.68 -22.52
N LEU A 196 9.22 11.54 -21.64
CA LEU A 196 9.15 12.25 -20.36
C LEU A 196 8.89 11.25 -19.22
N SER A 197 9.41 11.55 -18.03
CA SER A 197 9.06 10.80 -16.81
C SER A 197 7.64 11.16 -16.37
N LEU A 198 6.94 10.19 -15.76
CA LEU A 198 5.57 10.37 -15.26
C LEU A 198 4.63 10.91 -16.35
N ASP A 199 4.66 10.26 -17.50
CA ASP A 199 3.92 10.64 -18.71
C ASP A 199 3.32 9.39 -19.35
N ASN A 200 2.00 9.39 -19.57
CA ASN A 200 1.29 8.30 -20.21
C ASN A 200 0.04 8.76 -20.94
N ASP A 201 -0.53 7.90 -21.76
CA ASP A 201 -1.76 8.14 -22.50
C ASP A 201 -2.78 7.03 -22.30
N LEU A 202 -4.06 7.39 -22.34
CA LEU A 202 -5.18 6.44 -22.34
C LEU A 202 -5.76 6.26 -23.74
N TYR A 203 -6.01 5.01 -24.10
CA TYR A 203 -6.64 4.60 -25.34
C TYR A 203 -7.90 3.77 -25.05
N LEU A 204 -8.99 4.08 -25.74
CA LEU A 204 -10.19 3.25 -25.76
C LEU A 204 -10.08 2.23 -26.90
N VAL A 205 -10.03 0.94 -26.56
CA VAL A 205 -9.92 -0.17 -27.51
C VAL A 205 -11.25 -0.89 -27.60
N ASP A 206 -11.83 -0.97 -28.80
CA ASP A 206 -13.00 -1.81 -29.07
C ASP A 206 -12.56 -3.26 -29.31
N LEU A 207 -13.08 -4.19 -28.52
CA LEU A 207 -12.65 -5.60 -28.56
C LEU A 207 -13.17 -6.35 -29.79
N THR A 208 -14.16 -5.82 -30.51
CA THR A 208 -14.70 -6.44 -31.72
C THR A 208 -13.93 -5.97 -32.94
N THR A 209 -13.74 -4.66 -33.09
CA THR A 209 -13.07 -4.08 -34.27
C THR A 209 -11.56 -3.99 -34.10
N LYS A 210 -11.06 -4.12 -32.87
CA LYS A 210 -9.67 -3.86 -32.45
C LYS A 210 -9.21 -2.42 -32.74
N GLN A 211 -10.14 -1.51 -32.98
CA GLN A 211 -9.83 -0.10 -33.19
C GLN A 211 -9.48 0.57 -31.85
N ALA A 212 -8.38 1.31 -31.83
CA ALA A 212 -7.98 2.13 -30.69
C ALA A 212 -8.26 3.62 -30.95
N THR A 213 -8.83 4.29 -29.95
CA THR A 213 -9.08 5.74 -29.97
C THR A 213 -8.29 6.40 -28.84
N HIS A 214 -7.39 7.32 -29.20
CA HIS A 214 -6.64 8.12 -28.22
C HIS A 214 -7.57 9.07 -27.46
N LEU A 215 -7.54 9.00 -26.12
CA LEU A 215 -8.44 9.75 -25.23
C LEU A 215 -7.79 11.00 -24.63
N THR A 216 -6.47 10.97 -24.36
CA THR A 216 -5.80 11.96 -23.52
C THR A 216 -4.65 12.71 -24.21
N PRO A 217 -4.78 13.17 -25.46
CA PRO A 217 -3.71 13.96 -26.08
C PRO A 217 -3.41 15.20 -25.24
N HIS A 218 -2.14 15.40 -24.90
CA HIS A 218 -1.71 16.47 -24.00
C HIS A 218 -0.32 16.99 -24.37
N GLU A 219 0.10 18.08 -23.73
CA GLU A 219 1.40 18.72 -23.91
C GLU A 219 2.21 18.67 -22.60
N GLY A 220 3.50 18.33 -22.70
CA GLY A 220 4.34 18.11 -21.52
C GLY A 220 4.00 16.80 -20.79
N ALA A 221 4.54 16.60 -19.59
CA ALA A 221 4.30 15.37 -18.83
C ALA A 221 2.96 15.43 -18.09
N ALA A 222 2.08 14.47 -18.35
CA ALA A 222 0.88 14.25 -17.55
C ALA A 222 0.62 12.76 -17.31
N GLN A 223 0.04 12.46 -16.15
CA GLN A 223 -0.34 11.12 -15.77
C GLN A 223 -1.85 10.93 -15.84
N PHE A 224 -2.25 9.70 -16.14
CA PHE A 224 -3.63 9.25 -16.20
C PHE A 224 -3.75 7.80 -15.69
N GLY A 225 -4.63 7.53 -14.75
CA GLY A 225 -4.66 6.23 -14.07
C GLY A 225 -5.83 6.05 -13.12
N SER A 226 -5.86 4.91 -12.41
CA SER A 226 -6.98 4.51 -11.53
C SER A 226 -8.34 4.55 -12.26
N VAL A 227 -8.38 4.06 -13.50
CA VAL A 227 -9.51 4.25 -14.41
C VAL A 227 -10.68 3.32 -14.06
N ARG A 228 -11.90 3.83 -14.08
CA ARG A 228 -13.16 3.07 -13.96
C ARG A 228 -14.19 3.59 -14.97
N PHE A 229 -14.85 2.70 -15.70
CA PHE A 229 -16.01 3.09 -16.52
C PHE A 229 -17.19 3.46 -15.64
N SER A 230 -18.05 4.36 -16.12
CA SER A 230 -19.42 4.45 -15.63
C SER A 230 -20.23 3.22 -16.08
N PRO A 231 -21.28 2.80 -15.35
CA PRO A 231 -22.09 1.62 -15.70
C PRO A 231 -22.74 1.67 -17.08
N ASP A 232 -23.10 2.87 -17.53
CA ASP A 232 -23.68 3.12 -18.85
C ASP A 232 -22.63 3.08 -19.99
N GLY A 233 -21.34 3.04 -19.66
CA GLY A 233 -20.24 3.00 -20.61
C GLY A 233 -20.00 4.30 -21.39
N HIS A 234 -20.65 5.40 -21.02
CA HIS A 234 -20.49 6.70 -21.71
C HIS A 234 -19.36 7.56 -21.13
N SER A 235 -18.92 7.29 -19.91
CA SER A 235 -17.86 8.05 -19.23
C SER A 235 -16.82 7.15 -18.58
N ILE A 236 -15.68 7.74 -18.23
CA ILE A 236 -14.69 7.17 -17.32
C ILE A 236 -14.42 8.12 -16.16
N PHE A 237 -14.12 7.56 -14.99
CA PHE A 237 -13.55 8.23 -13.83
C PHE A 237 -12.09 7.83 -13.72
N PHE A 238 -11.20 8.79 -13.48
CA PHE A 238 -9.76 8.56 -13.47
C PHE A 238 -9.05 9.65 -12.67
N GLY A 239 -7.81 9.37 -12.27
CA GLY A 239 -6.89 10.36 -11.75
C GLY A 239 -6.12 11.03 -12.87
N THR A 240 -5.88 12.33 -12.77
CA THR A 240 -4.99 13.05 -13.69
C THR A 240 -4.37 14.30 -13.08
N ASN A 241 -3.15 14.62 -13.51
CA ASN A 241 -2.48 15.90 -13.25
C ASN A 241 -2.27 16.71 -14.56
N ASP A 242 -3.01 16.43 -15.64
CA ASP A 242 -2.95 17.27 -16.85
C ASP A 242 -3.32 18.72 -16.51
N LYS A 243 -2.46 19.66 -16.92
CA LYS A 243 -2.56 21.11 -16.65
C LYS A 243 -2.72 21.48 -15.17
N ARG A 244 -2.23 20.62 -14.27
CA ARG A 244 -2.43 20.74 -12.82
C ARG A 244 -1.20 20.29 -12.05
N GLU A 245 -1.03 20.89 -10.87
CA GLU A 245 0.04 20.54 -9.95
C GLU A 245 -0.21 19.20 -9.25
N PHE A 246 -1.47 18.92 -8.87
CA PHE A 246 -1.84 17.74 -8.10
C PHE A 246 -2.68 16.75 -8.90
N TYR A 247 -2.43 15.46 -8.69
CA TYR A 247 -3.16 14.36 -9.29
C TYR A 247 -4.59 14.33 -8.74
N SER A 248 -5.57 14.64 -9.59
CA SER A 248 -6.93 14.97 -9.19
C SER A 248 -7.93 13.98 -9.78
N LEU A 249 -9.01 13.72 -9.04
CA LEU A 249 -10.14 12.92 -9.54
C LEU A 249 -10.88 13.69 -10.64
N ALA A 250 -11.04 13.06 -11.80
CA ALA A 250 -11.72 13.61 -12.96
C ALA A 250 -12.71 12.61 -13.57
N GLN A 251 -13.65 13.14 -14.36
CA GLN A 251 -14.54 12.38 -15.21
C GLN A 251 -14.36 12.83 -16.66
N MET A 252 -14.34 11.88 -17.60
CA MET A 252 -14.34 12.16 -19.03
C MET A 252 -15.59 11.60 -19.68
N ASP A 253 -16.29 12.43 -20.45
CA ASP A 253 -17.32 11.99 -21.39
C ASP A 253 -16.64 11.41 -22.65
N LEU A 254 -16.88 10.15 -22.97
CA LEU A 254 -16.14 9.44 -24.03
C LEU A 254 -16.53 9.89 -25.44
N GLN A 255 -17.71 10.51 -25.62
CA GLN A 255 -18.16 10.98 -26.93
C GLN A 255 -17.54 12.33 -27.28
N SER A 256 -17.65 13.31 -26.38
CA SER A 256 -17.13 14.67 -26.56
C SER A 256 -15.67 14.82 -26.15
N LYS A 257 -15.13 13.85 -25.39
CA LYS A 257 -13.81 13.88 -24.75
C LYS A 257 -13.65 15.05 -23.76
N ARG A 258 -14.76 15.65 -23.29
CA ARG A 258 -14.73 16.69 -22.26
C ARG A 258 -14.29 16.06 -20.93
N VAL A 259 -13.34 16.70 -20.26
CA VAL A 259 -12.87 16.33 -18.92
C VAL A 259 -13.37 17.34 -17.90
N ASP A 260 -14.05 16.85 -16.86
CA ASP A 260 -14.53 17.64 -15.72
C ASP A 260 -13.76 17.20 -14.46
N ILE A 261 -13.14 18.16 -13.74
CA ILE A 261 -12.47 17.88 -12.46
C ILE A 261 -13.51 17.78 -11.35
N ILE A 262 -13.53 16.66 -10.63
CA ILE A 262 -14.51 16.34 -9.59
C ILE A 262 -14.07 16.83 -8.22
N ASP A 263 -12.78 16.66 -7.90
CA ASP A 263 -12.20 17.06 -6.62
C ASP A 263 -10.92 17.85 -6.91
N ASN A 264 -10.98 19.17 -6.69
CA ASN A 264 -9.87 20.10 -6.91
C ASN A 264 -9.01 20.23 -5.65
N THR A 265 -8.55 19.10 -5.14
CA THR A 265 -7.76 19.01 -3.91
C THR A 265 -6.30 19.44 -4.14
N GLU A 266 -5.67 20.06 -3.14
CA GLU A 266 -4.23 20.39 -3.11
C GLU A 266 -3.38 19.19 -2.68
N TRP A 267 -3.84 17.98 -3.01
CA TRP A 267 -3.27 16.71 -2.59
C TRP A 267 -3.57 15.67 -3.65
N ASP A 268 -2.63 14.74 -3.82
CA ASP A 268 -2.71 13.71 -4.84
C ASP A 268 -3.76 12.64 -4.48
N LEU A 269 -4.59 12.31 -5.44
CA LEU A 269 -5.40 11.09 -5.46
C LEU A 269 -4.47 9.87 -5.50
N GLU A 270 -4.79 8.81 -4.75
CA GLU A 270 -4.01 7.56 -4.75
C GLU A 270 -4.74 6.41 -5.43
N SER A 271 -6.05 6.26 -5.19
CA SER A 271 -6.84 5.14 -5.71
C SER A 271 -8.29 5.54 -5.93
N ILE A 272 -8.93 4.87 -6.89
CA ILE A 272 -10.37 4.95 -7.18
C ILE A 272 -10.92 3.53 -7.24
N GLU A 273 -12.09 3.32 -6.66
CA GLU A 273 -12.88 2.11 -6.84
C GLU A 273 -14.36 2.46 -6.99
N MET A 274 -15.05 1.82 -7.93
CA MET A 274 -16.47 2.03 -8.19
C MET A 274 -17.25 0.81 -7.74
N SER A 275 -18.39 1.01 -7.09
CA SER A 275 -19.26 -0.11 -6.73
C SER A 275 -19.79 -0.81 -7.99
N PRO A 276 -20.09 -2.12 -7.95
CA PRO A 276 -20.55 -2.86 -9.13
C PRO A 276 -21.91 -2.42 -9.68
N ASP A 277 -22.74 -1.76 -8.86
CA ASP A 277 -23.97 -1.08 -9.31
C ASP A 277 -23.71 0.35 -9.85
N GLY A 278 -22.49 0.84 -9.70
CA GLY A 278 -22.02 2.20 -10.01
C GLY A 278 -22.68 3.34 -9.26
N GLY A 279 -23.37 3.04 -8.16
CA GLY A 279 -23.98 4.06 -7.29
C GLY A 279 -22.99 4.73 -6.34
N LEU A 280 -21.81 4.14 -6.12
CA LEU A 280 -20.80 4.62 -5.18
C LEU A 280 -19.42 4.70 -5.82
N LEU A 281 -18.66 5.69 -5.39
CA LEU A 281 -17.25 5.86 -5.70
C LEU A 281 -16.47 5.98 -4.38
N ALA A 282 -15.57 5.03 -4.14
CA ALA A 282 -14.56 5.13 -3.08
C ALA A 282 -13.26 5.65 -3.67
N TYR A 283 -12.58 6.54 -2.97
CA TYR A 283 -11.28 7.04 -3.40
C TYR A 283 -10.44 7.52 -2.22
N THR A 284 -9.13 7.50 -2.38
CA THR A 284 -8.16 7.94 -1.35
C THR A 284 -7.36 9.14 -1.81
N ILE A 285 -7.11 10.06 -0.90
CA ILE A 285 -6.27 11.25 -1.10
C ILE A 285 -5.05 11.15 -0.17
N ASN A 286 -3.86 11.34 -0.73
CA ASN A 286 -2.59 11.43 -0.01
C ASN A 286 -2.44 12.81 0.62
N ARG A 287 -2.77 12.94 1.90
CA ARG A 287 -2.53 14.17 2.67
C ARG A 287 -1.23 14.03 3.43
N ASP A 288 -0.18 14.72 3.00
CA ASP A 288 1.12 14.77 3.69
C ASP A 288 1.76 13.38 3.93
N GLY A 289 1.44 12.40 3.09
CA GLY A 289 1.92 11.02 3.17
C GLY A 289 0.99 10.02 3.84
N PHE A 290 -0.19 10.42 4.33
CA PHE A 290 -1.20 9.49 4.83
C PHE A 290 -2.51 9.58 4.03
N SER A 291 -3.23 8.46 3.92
CA SER A 291 -4.45 8.36 3.13
C SER A 291 -5.67 8.90 3.91
N GLU A 292 -6.47 9.73 3.25
CA GLU A 292 -7.86 10.03 3.62
C GLU A 292 -8.80 9.27 2.68
N LEU A 293 -9.64 8.38 3.21
CA LEU A 293 -10.61 7.59 2.43
C LEU A 293 -11.96 8.31 2.37
N PHE A 294 -12.46 8.52 1.16
CA PHE A 294 -13.78 9.09 0.88
C PHE A 294 -14.67 8.08 0.17
N ILE A 295 -15.98 8.15 0.43
CA ILE A 295 -17.02 7.38 -0.28
C ILE A 295 -18.11 8.37 -0.67
N ARG A 296 -18.41 8.48 -1.97
CA ARG A 296 -19.40 9.41 -2.52
C ARG A 296 -20.46 8.67 -3.30
N ARG A 297 -21.70 9.16 -3.21
CA ARG A 297 -22.79 8.72 -4.08
C ARG A 297 -22.65 9.35 -5.47
N LEU A 298 -22.83 8.53 -6.48
CA LEU A 298 -23.00 8.94 -7.87
C LEU A 298 -24.50 8.92 -8.18
N ASP A 299 -24.99 9.96 -8.85
CA ASP A 299 -26.37 10.05 -9.29
C ASP A 299 -26.42 10.43 -10.76
N THR A 300 -27.30 9.76 -11.48
CA THR A 300 -27.57 10.09 -12.88
C THR A 300 -28.66 11.15 -13.03
N ASP A 301 -29.41 11.46 -11.97
CA ASP A 301 -30.60 12.33 -11.99
C ASP A 301 -31.59 11.89 -13.08
N GLY A 302 -31.74 10.57 -13.25
CA GLY A 302 -32.58 9.95 -14.28
C GLY A 302 -32.06 10.11 -15.72
N LYS A 303 -30.87 10.69 -15.92
CA LYS A 303 -30.21 10.78 -17.22
C LYS A 303 -29.35 9.53 -17.49
N PRO A 304 -28.85 9.34 -18.71
CA PRO A 304 -27.91 8.26 -18.98
C PRO A 304 -26.61 8.43 -18.20
N LEU A 305 -26.10 9.66 -18.16
CA LEU A 305 -24.80 10.02 -17.59
C LEU A 305 -24.89 10.25 -16.07
N ILE A 306 -23.80 9.94 -15.34
CA ILE A 306 -23.59 10.50 -14.00
C ILE A 306 -23.51 12.03 -14.16
N THR A 307 -24.55 12.72 -13.70
CA THR A 307 -24.67 14.18 -13.82
C THR A 307 -24.51 14.90 -12.50
N ALA A 308 -24.56 14.16 -11.39
CA ALA A 308 -24.28 14.68 -10.07
C ALA A 308 -23.41 13.70 -9.30
N ILE A 309 -22.43 14.26 -8.59
CA ILE A 309 -21.63 13.55 -7.61
C ILE A 309 -21.98 14.21 -6.28
N GLY A 310 -22.58 13.44 -5.36
CA GLY A 310 -23.03 13.96 -4.07
C GLY A 310 -21.92 14.70 -3.33
N ALA A 311 -22.27 15.65 -2.44
CA ALA A 311 -21.27 16.43 -1.71
C ALA A 311 -20.23 15.52 -1.03
N LYS A 312 -18.97 15.97 -0.98
CA LYS A 312 -17.90 15.25 -0.29
C LYS A 312 -18.28 15.07 1.18
N GLU A 313 -18.53 13.83 1.61
CA GLU A 313 -18.73 13.51 3.02
C GLU A 313 -17.40 13.66 3.79
N ALA A 314 -17.48 13.71 5.12
CA ALA A 314 -16.30 13.57 5.95
C ALA A 314 -15.59 12.24 5.62
N PRO A 315 -14.25 12.21 5.63
CA PRO A 315 -13.53 10.97 5.35
C PRO A 315 -13.89 9.89 6.37
N VAL A 316 -13.79 8.62 5.94
CA VAL A 316 -13.93 7.47 6.83
C VAL A 316 -12.93 7.61 7.97
N LYS A 317 -13.42 7.50 9.21
CA LYS A 317 -12.57 7.62 10.41
C LYS A 317 -11.68 6.39 10.55
N LEU A 318 -10.44 6.50 10.08
CA LEU A 318 -9.43 5.45 10.22
C LEU A 318 -8.84 5.41 11.66
N PRO A 319 -8.28 4.27 12.10
CA PRO A 319 -7.76 4.10 13.46
C PRO A 319 -6.55 4.98 13.81
N ALA A 320 -5.78 5.40 12.80
CA ALA A 320 -4.59 6.24 12.93
C ALA A 320 -4.27 6.87 11.57
N LYS A 321 -3.30 7.79 11.52
CA LYS A 321 -2.69 8.23 10.25
C LYS A 321 -1.91 7.06 9.66
N GLY A 322 -2.24 6.68 8.44
CA GLY A 322 -1.71 5.48 7.81
C GLY A 322 -2.07 5.45 6.33
N LEU A 323 -1.87 4.29 5.71
CA LEU A 323 -2.09 4.08 4.28
C LEU A 323 -3.25 3.14 4.05
N VAL A 324 -4.05 3.45 3.03
CA VAL A 324 -5.14 2.63 2.53
C VAL A 324 -4.82 2.18 1.11
N SER A 325 -4.94 0.88 0.82
CA SER A 325 -4.72 0.32 -0.51
C SER A 325 -5.63 -0.86 -0.80
N GLY A 326 -5.80 -1.20 -2.09
CA GLY A 326 -6.60 -2.36 -2.50
C GLY A 326 -8.07 -2.22 -2.12
N LEU A 327 -8.67 -1.07 -2.46
CA LEU A 327 -10.11 -0.84 -2.29
C LEU A 327 -10.90 -1.84 -3.13
N GLU A 328 -11.88 -2.49 -2.54
CA GLU A 328 -12.76 -3.42 -3.24
C GLU A 328 -14.16 -3.42 -2.62
N PHE A 329 -15.16 -3.07 -3.42
CA PHE A 329 -16.54 -3.25 -3.01
C PHE A 329 -16.95 -4.71 -3.15
N SER A 330 -17.83 -5.17 -2.27
CA SER A 330 -18.59 -6.39 -2.48
C SER A 330 -19.41 -6.33 -3.77
N ARG A 331 -19.59 -7.48 -4.42
CA ARG A 331 -20.33 -7.56 -5.70
C ARG A 331 -21.83 -7.61 -5.54
N ASP A 332 -22.34 -8.38 -4.58
CA ASP A 332 -23.77 -8.40 -4.27
C ASP A 332 -24.18 -7.16 -3.45
N MET A 333 -24.44 -6.07 -4.17
CA MET A 333 -24.94 -4.80 -3.60
C MET A 333 -26.49 -4.74 -3.53
N THR A 334 -27.20 -5.74 -4.08
CA THR A 334 -28.68 -5.74 -4.19
C THR A 334 -29.30 -7.13 -3.97
N GLY A 335 -30.18 -7.28 -2.97
CA GLY A 335 -30.89 -8.55 -2.70
C GLY A 335 -30.92 -8.93 -1.21
N GLU A 336 -31.28 -10.17 -0.89
CA GLU A 336 -31.20 -10.67 0.50
C GLU A 336 -29.75 -10.79 1.00
N GLY A 337 -28.78 -11.02 0.10
CA GLY A 337 -27.33 -10.99 0.38
C GLY A 337 -26.78 -9.58 0.66
N ALA A 338 -27.43 -8.54 0.16
CA ALA A 338 -27.09 -7.13 0.42
C ALA A 338 -27.34 -6.68 1.87
N ARG A 339 -27.98 -7.51 2.71
CA ARG A 339 -28.14 -7.23 4.15
C ARG A 339 -26.82 -7.34 4.92
N ASP A 340 -25.91 -8.20 4.44
CA ASP A 340 -24.59 -8.45 5.02
C ASP A 340 -23.43 -8.12 4.04
N GLY A 341 -23.72 -7.94 2.75
CA GLY A 341 -22.75 -7.76 1.66
C GLY A 341 -22.64 -6.34 1.11
N ASN A 342 -22.96 -5.28 1.87
CA ASN A 342 -22.73 -3.89 1.46
C ASN A 342 -21.49 -3.33 2.14
N VAL A 343 -20.32 -3.77 1.67
CA VAL A 343 -19.05 -3.48 2.33
C VAL A 343 -17.99 -2.99 1.36
N LEU A 344 -17.04 -2.25 1.89
CA LEU A 344 -15.78 -1.92 1.23
C LEU A 344 -14.64 -2.59 2.00
N ALA A 345 -13.96 -3.54 1.36
CA ALA A 345 -12.72 -4.10 1.89
C ALA A 345 -11.52 -3.27 1.44
N PHE A 346 -10.50 -3.21 2.29
CA PHE A 346 -9.22 -2.57 1.96
C PHE A 346 -8.10 -3.05 2.88
N THR A 347 -6.86 -2.86 2.47
CA THR A 347 -5.69 -2.99 3.34
C THR A 347 -5.47 -1.67 4.05
N PHE A 348 -5.24 -1.70 5.37
CA PHE A 348 -4.79 -0.54 6.13
C PHE A 348 -3.56 -0.87 6.96
N ASN A 349 -2.59 0.05 6.97
CA ASN A 349 -1.42 0.00 7.82
C ASN A 349 -1.06 1.40 8.36
N SER A 350 -0.34 1.45 9.48
CA SER A 350 0.19 2.68 10.05
C SER A 350 1.50 2.40 10.78
N SER A 351 2.18 3.42 11.27
CA SER A 351 3.46 3.28 11.98
C SER A 351 3.41 2.33 13.18
N ARG A 352 2.22 2.06 13.74
CA ARG A 352 1.99 1.14 14.86
C ARG A 352 1.14 -0.08 14.49
N ASN A 353 0.73 -0.18 13.24
CA ASN A 353 -0.14 -1.25 12.73
C ASN A 353 0.50 -1.81 11.46
N PRO A 354 1.09 -3.02 11.48
CA PRO A 354 1.41 -3.68 10.22
C PRO A 354 0.15 -3.84 9.38
N SER A 355 0.34 -4.05 8.07
CA SER A 355 -0.79 -4.19 7.16
C SER A 355 -1.72 -5.31 7.59
N ASP A 356 -3.00 -4.98 7.63
CA ASP A 356 -4.09 -5.91 7.84
C ASP A 356 -5.25 -5.56 6.91
N VAL A 357 -6.13 -6.52 6.67
CA VAL A 357 -7.37 -6.33 5.93
C VAL A 357 -8.44 -5.79 6.87
N TRP A 358 -9.14 -4.77 6.39
CA TRP A 358 -10.24 -4.09 7.05
C TRP A 358 -11.47 -4.11 6.16
N ILE A 359 -12.64 -4.11 6.80
CA ILE A 359 -13.94 -4.04 6.15
C ILE A 359 -14.71 -2.88 6.75
N TYR A 360 -15.21 -2.01 5.88
CA TYR A 360 -16.11 -0.93 6.24
C TYR A 360 -17.53 -1.28 5.78
N ASP A 361 -18.44 -1.40 6.73
CA ASP A 361 -19.87 -1.59 6.47
C ASP A 361 -20.49 -0.25 6.07
N LEU A 362 -21.01 -0.18 4.85
CA LEU A 362 -21.56 1.05 4.26
C LEU A 362 -22.87 1.49 4.94
N LYS A 363 -23.62 0.56 5.52
CA LYS A 363 -24.92 0.81 6.16
C LYS A 363 -24.75 1.25 7.61
N SER A 364 -24.00 0.48 8.40
CA SER A 364 -23.75 0.80 9.81
C SER A 364 -22.66 1.84 10.00
N ARG A 365 -21.88 2.13 8.94
CA ARG A 365 -20.72 3.03 8.94
C ARG A 365 -19.67 2.60 9.97
N GLN A 366 -19.56 1.29 10.20
CA GLN A 366 -18.62 0.71 11.14
C GLN A 366 -17.43 0.13 10.41
N LEU A 367 -16.25 0.30 11.02
CA LEU A 367 -15.00 -0.20 10.53
C LEU A 367 -14.56 -1.41 11.38
N GLN A 368 -14.30 -2.54 10.74
CA GLN A 368 -13.86 -3.78 11.36
C GLN A 368 -12.48 -4.20 10.81
N GLN A 369 -11.55 -4.54 11.72
CA GLN A 369 -10.33 -5.23 11.36
C GLN A 369 -10.63 -6.73 11.21
N VAL A 370 -10.31 -7.33 10.07
CA VAL A 370 -10.65 -8.73 9.75
C VAL A 370 -9.45 -9.66 9.97
N THR A 371 -8.25 -9.23 9.58
CA THR A 371 -7.02 -9.96 9.86
C THR A 371 -6.25 -9.32 11.02
N HIS A 372 -5.54 -10.13 11.78
CA HIS A 372 -4.71 -9.67 12.90
C HIS A 372 -3.30 -10.21 12.78
N SER A 373 -2.46 -9.48 12.05
CA SER A 373 -1.10 -9.93 11.77
C SER A 373 -0.24 -10.02 13.04
N SER A 374 0.56 -11.09 13.13
CA SER A 374 1.40 -11.36 14.30
C SER A 374 2.43 -10.26 14.50
N LEU A 375 2.45 -9.66 15.70
CA LEU A 375 3.49 -8.71 16.13
C LEU A 375 4.72 -9.40 16.70
N ALA A 376 4.87 -10.71 16.47
CA ALA A 376 5.85 -11.55 17.12
C ALA A 376 5.91 -11.28 18.63
N GLY A 377 4.75 -11.21 19.30
CA GLY A 377 4.61 -10.94 20.74
C GLY A 377 5.16 -9.61 21.25
N ILE A 378 5.55 -8.67 20.38
CA ILE A 378 5.94 -7.31 20.77
C ILE A 378 4.66 -6.52 21.06
N PRO A 379 4.52 -5.88 22.24
CA PRO A 379 3.35 -5.07 22.54
C PRO A 379 3.22 -3.91 21.57
N ARG A 380 2.06 -3.76 20.92
CA ARG A 380 1.75 -2.62 20.04
C ARG A 380 1.96 -1.26 20.73
N SER A 381 1.74 -1.21 22.05
CA SER A 381 1.97 -0.02 22.87
C SER A 381 3.44 0.44 22.86
N SER A 382 4.40 -0.45 22.57
CA SER A 382 5.82 -0.11 22.48
C SER A 382 6.24 0.54 21.16
N PHE A 383 5.41 0.44 20.11
CA PHE A 383 5.69 1.08 18.83
C PHE A 383 5.48 2.59 18.90
N VAL A 384 6.37 3.32 18.23
CA VAL A 384 6.40 4.78 18.16
C VAL A 384 5.66 5.28 16.92
N GLU A 385 4.83 6.29 17.11
CA GLU A 385 4.22 7.06 16.03
C GLU A 385 5.11 8.26 15.69
N PRO A 386 5.34 8.57 14.41
CA PRO A 386 6.17 9.68 14.02
C PRO A 386 5.41 11.01 14.14
N GLU A 387 6.17 12.07 14.35
CA GLU A 387 5.71 13.44 14.18
C GLU A 387 6.00 13.89 12.75
N LEU A 388 5.03 14.54 12.09
CA LEU A 388 5.29 15.24 10.84
C LEU A 388 5.90 16.60 11.16
N ILE A 389 7.15 16.81 10.74
CA ILE A 389 7.86 18.07 10.91
C ILE A 389 8.15 18.70 9.55
N ARG A 390 8.44 20.01 9.54
CA ARG A 390 8.93 20.73 8.37
C ARG A 390 10.18 21.52 8.75
N TYR A 391 11.16 21.54 7.86
CA TYR A 391 12.37 22.34 8.04
C TYR A 391 12.78 23.05 6.75
N LYS A 392 13.41 24.21 6.88
CA LYS A 392 13.90 25.00 5.75
C LYS A 392 15.22 24.44 5.24
N THR A 393 15.37 24.38 3.91
CA THR A 393 16.63 24.00 3.24
C THR A 393 17.51 25.23 2.93
N PHE A 394 18.67 24.99 2.33
CA PHE A 394 19.67 26.01 1.96
C PHE A 394 19.13 27.18 1.11
N ASP A 395 18.02 26.99 0.39
CA ASP A 395 17.36 28.00 -0.44
C ASP A 395 16.02 28.50 0.14
N GLY A 396 15.72 28.16 1.40
CA GLY A 396 14.51 28.58 2.08
C GLY A 396 13.25 27.77 1.79
N ARG A 397 13.28 26.78 0.86
CA ARG A 397 12.16 25.85 0.67
C ARG A 397 11.93 25.04 1.94
N GLU A 398 10.68 24.78 2.29
CA GLU A 398 10.34 23.89 3.40
C GLU A 398 10.17 22.45 2.90
N ILE A 399 10.80 21.50 3.60
CA ILE A 399 10.73 20.07 3.32
C ILE A 399 10.05 19.35 4.48
N PRO A 400 9.00 18.55 4.22
CA PRO A 400 8.37 17.71 5.23
C PRO A 400 9.22 16.48 5.52
N ALA A 401 9.15 16.00 6.77
CA ALA A 401 9.77 14.76 7.19
C ALA A 401 8.99 14.08 8.30
N TRP A 402 8.97 12.76 8.29
CA TRP A 402 8.49 11.96 9.42
C TRP A 402 9.63 11.76 10.42
N TYR A 403 9.39 12.18 11.66
CA TYR A 403 10.36 12.10 12.75
C TYR A 403 9.90 11.13 13.82
N TYR A 404 10.60 10.00 13.96
CA TYR A 404 10.36 9.03 15.03
C TYR A 404 11.28 9.34 16.20
N LYS A 405 10.69 9.72 17.33
CA LYS A 405 11.42 9.97 18.58
C LYS A 405 11.35 8.74 19.49
N PRO A 406 12.46 8.22 20.02
CA PRO A 406 12.45 7.06 20.92
C PRO A 406 11.72 7.35 22.23
N ASN A 407 10.97 6.35 22.70
CA ASN A 407 10.28 6.37 23.99
C ASN A 407 11.26 6.01 25.13
N GLY A 408 11.68 7.01 25.89
CA GLY A 408 12.58 6.84 27.05
C GLY A 408 14.00 7.36 26.79
N PRO A 409 14.83 7.53 27.83
CA PRO A 409 16.23 7.84 27.63
C PRO A 409 16.77 6.72 26.74
N GLY A 410 17.32 7.07 25.57
CA GLY A 410 17.97 6.08 24.73
C GLY A 410 18.91 5.26 25.59
N GLN A 411 19.20 4.01 25.21
CA GLN A 411 20.43 3.40 25.72
C GLN A 411 21.56 4.27 25.20
N SER A 412 21.88 5.35 25.93
CA SER A 412 23.18 5.94 25.87
C SER A 412 24.07 4.77 26.23
N VAL A 413 24.86 4.32 25.24
CA VAL A 413 26.15 3.73 25.56
C VAL A 413 26.70 4.66 26.61
N GLY A 414 26.93 4.18 27.85
CA GLY A 414 27.19 4.99 29.04
C GLY A 414 28.51 5.74 28.95
N LEU A 415 28.62 6.58 27.93
CA LEU A 415 29.76 7.34 27.51
C LEU A 415 29.55 8.71 28.10
N LYS A 416 30.43 9.06 29.02
CA LYS A 416 30.37 10.36 29.67
C LYS A 416 30.80 11.44 28.66
N PRO A 417 30.24 12.66 28.73
CA PRO A 417 30.76 13.79 27.97
C PRO A 417 32.29 13.90 28.14
N GLY A 418 33.01 14.05 27.04
CA GLY A 418 34.49 14.06 27.03
C GLY A 418 35.18 12.68 27.08
N GLN A 419 34.44 11.57 27.05
CA GLN A 419 35.03 10.24 26.93
C GLN A 419 35.47 9.97 25.49
N THR A 420 36.78 9.83 25.26
CA THR A 420 37.33 9.34 24.00
C THR A 420 36.99 7.85 23.86
N VAL A 421 36.25 7.51 22.82
CA VAL A 421 35.96 6.11 22.46
C VAL A 421 36.75 5.74 21.23
N ASN A 422 37.56 4.69 21.34
CA ASN A 422 38.22 4.09 20.19
C ASN A 422 37.23 3.15 19.51
N LEU A 423 36.57 3.65 18.46
CA LEU A 423 35.86 2.79 17.53
C LEU A 423 36.92 2.05 16.71
N SER A 424 37.12 0.78 17.00
CA SER A 424 37.95 -0.11 16.20
C SER A 424 37.04 -1.05 15.42
N VAL A 425 37.18 -1.06 14.11
CA VAL A 425 36.59 -2.10 13.27
C VAL A 425 37.48 -3.33 13.45
N ASN A 426 36.93 -4.43 13.98
CA ASN A 426 37.66 -5.69 14.03
C ASN A 426 37.73 -6.27 12.61
N LEU A 427 38.89 -6.08 11.97
CA LEU A 427 39.18 -6.54 10.60
C LEU A 427 39.94 -7.87 10.60
N ASP A 428 40.10 -8.52 11.75
CA ASP A 428 40.96 -9.70 11.92
C ASP A 428 40.45 -10.94 11.17
N GLN A 429 39.20 -10.89 10.68
CA GLN A 429 38.60 -11.93 9.82
C GLN A 429 38.70 -11.62 8.31
N LEU A 430 39.13 -10.42 7.92
CA LEU A 430 39.09 -9.95 6.53
C LEU A 430 40.45 -9.54 5.97
N LEU A 431 41.44 -9.26 6.82
CA LEU A 431 42.75 -8.73 6.43
C LEU A 431 43.89 -9.45 7.15
N THR A 432 45.06 -9.53 6.50
CA THR A 432 46.29 -9.97 7.18
C THR A 432 46.70 -8.97 8.27
N ALA A 433 47.46 -9.41 9.28
CA ALA A 433 47.87 -8.56 10.40
C ALA A 433 48.65 -7.28 9.97
N ALA A 434 49.31 -7.30 8.81
CA ALA A 434 49.97 -6.11 8.25
C ALA A 434 48.95 -5.15 7.60
N GLN A 435 47.98 -5.69 6.86
CA GLN A 435 46.89 -4.91 6.24
C GLN A 435 45.95 -4.30 7.27
N ALA A 436 45.64 -5.02 8.36
CA ALA A 436 44.82 -4.50 9.46
C ALA A 436 45.51 -3.31 10.16
N ARG A 437 46.83 -3.36 10.38
CA ARG A 437 47.59 -2.24 10.95
C ARG A 437 47.64 -1.03 10.03
N GLU A 438 47.74 -1.24 8.72
CA GLU A 438 47.73 -0.15 7.76
C GLU A 438 46.35 0.48 7.62
N ALA A 439 45.29 -0.34 7.57
CA ALA A 439 43.91 0.12 7.55
C ALA A 439 43.54 0.88 8.84
N ALA A 440 43.99 0.43 10.01
CA ALA A 440 43.71 1.08 11.29
C ALA A 440 44.13 2.56 11.31
N LYS A 441 45.20 2.94 10.59
CA LYS A 441 45.65 4.34 10.45
C LYS A 441 44.62 5.25 9.77
N TYR A 442 43.73 4.68 8.94
CA TYR A 442 42.71 5.41 8.20
C TYR A 442 41.32 5.35 8.87
N PHE A 443 41.13 4.49 9.88
CA PHE A 443 39.83 4.25 10.52
C PHE A 443 39.77 4.60 12.02
N THR A 444 40.89 5.02 12.64
CA THR A 444 40.87 5.56 14.00
C THR A 444 40.60 7.06 13.97
N THR A 445 39.40 7.47 14.38
CA THR A 445 39.06 8.87 14.66
C THR A 445 38.83 9.02 16.16
N GLU A 446 39.58 9.92 16.81
CA GLU A 446 39.24 10.36 18.15
C GLU A 446 38.02 11.28 18.07
N MET A 447 36.91 10.86 18.68
CA MET A 447 35.68 11.65 18.71
C MET A 447 35.41 12.10 20.15
N THR A 448 35.48 13.40 20.38
CA THR A 448 35.04 14.00 21.65
C THR A 448 33.54 14.23 21.58
N LEU A 449 32.77 13.42 22.32
CA LEU A 449 31.32 13.58 22.42
C LEU A 449 31.01 14.88 23.17
N LYS A 450 30.40 15.85 22.47
CA LYS A 450 29.71 17.01 23.08
C LYS A 450 28.28 16.60 23.47
N ASP A 451 27.79 17.17 24.56
CA ASP A 451 26.56 16.83 25.30
C ASP A 451 25.29 16.46 24.48
N GLU A 452 24.58 15.45 25.02
CA GLU A 452 23.12 15.21 25.03
C GLU A 452 22.28 15.08 23.74
N GLY A 453 22.88 14.79 22.58
CA GLY A 453 22.12 14.47 21.36
C GLY A 453 21.63 13.01 21.29
N LEU A 454 20.37 12.78 20.87
CA LEU A 454 19.93 11.44 20.44
C LEU A 454 20.67 11.05 19.14
N PRO A 455 21.20 9.81 19.01
CA PRO A 455 21.71 9.35 17.73
C PRO A 455 20.56 9.30 16.71
N VAL A 456 20.76 9.85 15.52
CA VAL A 456 19.73 9.96 14.47
C VAL A 456 20.11 9.11 13.26
N ILE A 457 19.16 8.31 12.77
CA ILE A 457 19.23 7.66 11.46
C ILE A 457 18.43 8.52 10.48
N ILE A 458 19.08 8.96 9.39
CA ILE A 458 18.39 9.63 8.29
C ILE A 458 18.09 8.58 7.23
N ASN A 459 16.81 8.36 6.94
CA ASN A 459 16.35 7.40 5.93
C ASN A 459 15.68 8.16 4.78
N VAL A 460 16.40 8.30 3.67
CA VAL A 460 15.82 8.81 2.42
C VAL A 460 15.15 7.64 1.71
N HIS A 461 13.88 7.80 1.32
CA HIS A 461 13.11 6.74 0.68
C HIS A 461 13.70 6.35 -0.70
N GLY A 462 13.33 5.16 -1.18
CA GLY A 462 13.70 4.68 -2.51
C GLY A 462 12.91 5.36 -3.65
N GLY A 463 13.39 5.16 -4.88
CA GLY A 463 12.96 5.89 -6.08
C GLY A 463 13.40 7.38 -6.04
N PRO A 464 13.45 8.11 -7.16
CA PRO A 464 13.43 9.57 -7.05
C PRO A 464 12.00 10.08 -6.78
N GLU A 465 10.98 9.37 -7.27
CA GLU A 465 9.55 9.76 -7.28
C GLU A 465 8.69 8.98 -6.24
N GLY A 466 9.33 8.54 -5.15
CA GLY A 466 8.65 7.90 -4.01
C GLY A 466 8.18 8.91 -2.97
N GLN A 467 7.79 8.41 -1.79
CA GLN A 467 7.46 9.24 -0.63
C GLN A 467 7.74 8.46 0.66
N ALA A 468 8.33 9.11 1.65
CA ALA A 468 8.29 8.66 3.04
C ALA A 468 6.88 8.89 3.60
N GLN A 469 6.28 7.79 4.05
CA GLN A 469 4.91 7.71 4.56
C GLN A 469 4.93 7.12 5.97
N PRO A 470 3.92 7.39 6.83
CA PRO A 470 3.86 6.89 8.19
C PRO A 470 3.37 5.43 8.23
N SER A 471 3.88 4.58 7.33
CA SER A 471 3.60 3.15 7.25
C SER A 471 4.37 2.35 8.30
N PHE A 472 3.99 1.09 8.49
CA PHE A 472 4.71 0.22 9.43
C PHE A 472 6.08 -0.18 8.89
N SER A 473 7.14 0.10 9.65
CA SER A 473 8.48 -0.40 9.38
C SER A 473 9.04 -1.10 10.62
N SER A 474 9.22 -2.42 10.54
CA SER A 474 9.79 -3.21 11.62
C SER A 474 11.22 -2.78 11.96
N ILE A 475 11.99 -2.38 10.94
CA ILE A 475 13.35 -1.86 11.09
C ILE A 475 13.34 -0.51 11.83
N PHE A 476 12.41 0.40 11.49
CA PHE A 476 12.31 1.67 12.20
C PHE A 476 11.94 1.44 13.66
N GLN A 477 10.92 0.63 13.92
CA GLN A 477 10.51 0.32 15.29
C GLN A 477 11.62 -0.37 16.08
N TYR A 478 12.45 -1.21 15.45
CA TYR A 478 13.62 -1.79 16.09
C TYR A 478 14.62 -0.72 16.51
N PHE A 479 15.09 0.13 15.60
CA PHE A 479 16.09 1.16 15.93
C PHE A 479 15.57 2.18 16.94
N VAL A 480 14.30 2.56 16.83
CA VAL A 480 13.65 3.43 17.81
C VAL A 480 13.59 2.78 19.19
N SER A 481 13.33 1.47 19.27
CA SER A 481 13.40 0.72 20.54
C SER A 481 14.81 0.69 21.15
N ARG A 482 15.85 0.94 20.35
CA ARG A 482 17.26 0.99 20.76
C ARG A 482 17.75 2.39 21.12
N GLY A 483 16.86 3.39 21.07
CA GLY A 483 17.20 4.77 21.43
C GLY A 483 17.70 5.62 20.26
N TYR A 484 17.60 5.13 19.02
CA TYR A 484 17.85 5.95 17.83
C TYR A 484 16.60 6.73 17.47
N ALA A 485 16.75 8.01 17.17
CA ALA A 485 15.71 8.74 16.45
C ALA A 485 15.82 8.43 14.95
N ILE A 486 14.71 8.55 14.23
CA ILE A 486 14.69 8.38 12.77
C ILE A 486 14.09 9.63 12.14
N LEU A 487 14.78 10.16 11.14
CA LEU A 487 14.30 11.23 10.28
C LEU A 487 14.13 10.67 8.87
N ALA A 488 12.89 10.66 8.38
CA ALA A 488 12.55 10.22 7.03
C ALA A 488 12.02 11.40 6.21
N PRO A 489 12.91 12.16 5.52
CA PRO A 489 12.53 13.34 4.76
C PRO A 489 11.92 12.99 3.40
N ASN A 490 10.95 13.80 2.98
CA ASN A 490 10.42 13.84 1.62
C ASN A 490 11.20 14.88 0.82
N VAL A 491 12.35 14.44 0.29
CA VAL A 491 13.27 15.29 -0.49
C VAL A 491 12.63 15.75 -1.80
N ARG A 492 13.25 16.70 -2.51
CA ARG A 492 12.74 17.14 -3.83
C ARG A 492 12.66 15.95 -4.78
N GLY A 493 11.57 15.89 -5.55
CA GLY A 493 11.21 14.74 -6.37
C GLY A 493 10.18 13.82 -5.70
N SER A 494 10.00 13.92 -4.38
CA SER A 494 8.98 13.11 -3.70
C SER A 494 7.57 13.41 -4.20
N THR A 495 6.76 12.36 -4.38
CA THR A 495 5.34 12.46 -4.70
C THR A 495 4.50 12.89 -3.48
N GLY A 496 3.22 13.23 -3.71
CA GLY A 496 2.30 13.66 -2.66
C GLY A 496 2.39 15.16 -2.31
N TYR A 497 3.19 15.93 -3.05
CA TYR A 497 3.43 17.36 -2.83
C TYR A 497 3.28 18.20 -4.10
N GLY A 498 2.65 17.64 -5.14
CA GLY A 498 2.51 18.24 -6.46
C GLY A 498 3.72 17.98 -7.37
N LYS A 499 3.65 18.47 -8.62
CA LYS A 499 4.71 18.38 -9.64
C LYS A 499 6.01 19.10 -9.28
#